data_AF-A0A956YDT8-F1
#
_entry.id   AF-A0A956YDT8-F1
#
_cell.length_a   1.000
_cell.length_b   1.000
_cell.length_c   1.000
_cell.angle_alpha   90.00
_cell.angle_beta   90.00
_cell.angle_gamma   90.00
#
_symmetry.space_group_name_H-M   'P 1'
#
loop_
_entity.id
_entity.type
_entity.pdbx_description
1 polymer ?
#
loop_
_entity_poly.entity_id
_entity_poly.type
_entity_poly.pdbx_seq_one_letter_code
_entity_poly.pdbx_strand_id
1 'polypeptide(L)'
;MKIRIALLISLFGLLVTGSVFAAGYAWRDHAAPYNFLFGNHIDTHQQSKVLRNGQLNGFLYIVYTGEEMDGVPAAMHGDCTMQPEACAVGWMLQGVPVQATLLDKPEGDHPQWCINKQDMPRQRGYSHFHWLGAPEHAGDLQIGEVYDGYLLKLTARATFFFEHHGGFLVTPGIDTETHANVVTNCEG
;
A
#
# COMPACT_ATOMS: atom_id res chain seq x y z
N MET A 1 66.79 -31.36 4.76
CA MET A 1 65.52 -32.12 4.86
C MET A 1 64.41 -31.13 5.19
N LYS A 2 63.25 -31.27 4.52
CA LYS A 2 62.02 -30.46 4.54
C LYS A 2 61.56 -30.10 5.97
N ILE A 3 60.85 -29.00 6.23
CA ILE A 3 59.40 -28.84 5.96
C ILE A 3 59.05 -27.34 5.91
N ARG A 4 58.33 -26.93 4.85
CA ARG A 4 57.59 -25.66 4.76
C ARG A 4 56.21 -25.89 5.39
N ILE A 5 55.86 -25.16 6.45
CA ILE A 5 54.50 -25.15 6.99
C ILE A 5 53.80 -23.94 6.36
N ALA A 6 52.90 -24.22 5.43
CA ALA A 6 51.95 -23.25 4.91
C ALA A 6 50.83 -23.10 5.95
N LEU A 7 50.69 -21.90 6.53
CA LEU A 7 49.56 -21.59 7.39
C LEU A 7 48.38 -21.21 6.48
N LEU A 8 47.35 -22.06 6.42
CA LEU A 8 46.09 -21.75 5.77
C LEU A 8 45.38 -20.63 6.53
N ILE A 9 45.17 -19.51 5.84
CA ILE A 9 44.28 -18.43 6.24
C ILE A 9 42.85 -18.95 6.07
N SER A 10 42.18 -19.32 7.16
CA SER A 10 40.75 -19.64 7.15
C SER A 10 39.98 -18.36 7.47
N LEU A 11 39.68 -17.59 6.43
CA LEU A 11 38.81 -16.42 6.52
C LEU A 11 37.37 -16.92 6.60
N PHE A 12 36.86 -17.13 7.82
CA PHE A 12 35.43 -17.34 8.05
C PHE A 12 34.72 -16.01 7.76
N GLY A 13 34.39 -15.79 6.50
CA GLY A 13 33.45 -14.75 6.10
C GLY A 13 32.08 -15.13 6.63
N LEU A 14 31.71 -14.61 7.80
CA LEU A 14 30.30 -14.49 8.14
C LEU A 14 29.68 -13.62 7.05
N LEU A 15 28.96 -14.26 6.13
CA LEU A 15 27.95 -13.61 5.33
C LEU A 15 26.86 -13.16 6.30
N VAL A 16 27.05 -11.96 6.87
CA VAL A 16 25.94 -11.19 7.39
C VAL A 16 25.13 -10.83 6.16
N THR A 17 24.13 -11.65 5.83
CA THR A 17 23.03 -11.24 4.97
C THR A 17 22.24 -10.19 5.76
N GLY A 18 22.81 -8.99 5.82
CA GLY A 18 22.09 -7.84 6.33
C GLY A 18 20.87 -7.66 5.44
N SER A 19 19.70 -7.81 6.02
CA SER A 19 18.44 -7.42 5.42
C SER A 19 18.53 -5.93 5.13
N VAL A 20 19.00 -5.55 3.93
CA VAL A 20 18.99 -4.17 3.43
C VAL A 20 17.57 -3.83 2.96
N PHE A 21 16.59 -4.06 3.83
CA PHE A 21 15.25 -3.53 3.68
C PHE A 21 15.03 -2.57 4.86
N ALA A 22 14.42 -1.42 4.56
CA ALA A 22 13.76 -0.52 5.51
C ALA A 22 14.45 0.75 6.04
N ALA A 23 15.71 1.10 5.72
CA ALA A 23 16.23 2.41 6.19
C ALA A 23 15.51 3.64 5.56
N GLY A 24 14.89 3.49 4.39
CA GLY A 24 14.27 4.61 3.65
C GLY A 24 12.75 4.75 3.75
N TYR A 25 12.05 3.75 4.30
CA TYR A 25 10.60 3.65 4.22
C TYR A 25 9.94 3.22 5.53
N ALA A 26 10.60 3.44 6.66
CA ALA A 26 10.01 3.13 7.96
C ALA A 26 8.75 3.97 8.20
N TRP A 27 7.79 3.38 8.91
CA TRP A 27 6.73 4.16 9.53
C TRP A 27 7.33 5.20 10.48
N ARG A 28 6.80 6.43 10.41
CA ARG A 28 7.24 7.59 11.17
C ARG A 28 6.05 8.48 11.58
N ASP A 29 4.86 7.89 11.67
CA ASP A 29 3.65 8.57 12.14
C ASP A 29 3.43 9.93 11.45
N HIS A 30 3.41 9.88 10.11
CA HIS A 30 3.22 11.05 9.24
C HIS A 30 4.22 12.19 9.48
N ALA A 31 5.44 11.88 9.94
CA ALA A 31 6.49 12.89 10.02
C ALA A 31 6.80 13.50 8.64
N ALA A 32 7.12 14.80 8.63
CA ALA A 32 7.51 15.50 7.42
C ALA A 32 8.67 14.77 6.68
N PRO A 33 8.62 14.67 5.34
CA PRO A 33 7.69 15.35 4.43
C PRO A 33 6.41 14.57 4.11
N TYR A 34 6.19 13.39 4.69
CA TYR A 34 5.05 12.51 4.38
C TYR A 34 3.92 12.69 5.39
N ASN A 35 3.49 13.94 5.55
CA ASN A 35 2.56 14.38 6.58
C ASN A 35 1.12 14.63 6.09
N PHE A 36 0.77 14.09 4.91
CA PHE A 36 -0.60 14.17 4.42
C PHE A 36 -1.47 13.12 5.11
N LEU A 37 -2.63 13.58 5.58
CA LEU A 37 -3.68 12.79 6.19
C LEU A 37 -4.90 12.80 5.28
N PHE A 38 -5.48 11.63 5.06
CA PHE A 38 -6.80 11.52 4.44
C PHE A 38 -7.90 11.95 5.42
N GLY A 39 -7.66 11.84 6.73
CA GLY A 39 -8.62 12.16 7.78
C GLY A 39 -9.58 11.01 8.09
N ASN A 40 -9.15 9.76 7.87
CA ASN A 40 -9.90 8.54 8.15
C ASN A 40 -8.98 7.33 8.33
N HIS A 41 -9.56 6.12 8.48
CA HIS A 41 -8.85 4.93 8.96
C HIS A 41 -7.59 4.54 8.16
N ILE A 42 -7.49 4.91 6.88
CA ILE A 42 -6.28 4.63 6.07
C ILE A 42 -5.03 5.28 6.65
N ASP A 43 -5.21 6.38 7.40
CA ASP A 43 -4.10 7.11 8.00
C ASP A 43 -3.30 6.22 8.94
N THR A 44 -3.89 5.19 9.56
CA THR A 44 -3.12 4.24 10.41
C THR A 44 -2.09 3.41 9.66
N HIS A 45 -2.13 3.35 8.32
CA HIS A 45 -1.27 2.49 7.51
C HIS A 45 -0.86 3.10 6.17
N GLN A 46 -0.91 4.42 6.03
CA GLN A 46 -0.34 5.14 4.90
C GLN A 46 0.55 6.30 5.35
N GLN A 47 1.58 6.63 4.57
CA GLN A 47 2.25 7.92 4.69
C GLN A 47 2.47 8.51 3.31
N SER A 48 1.95 9.70 3.08
CA SER A 48 1.99 10.36 1.79
C SER A 48 2.28 11.84 1.90
N LYS A 49 2.67 12.45 0.79
CA LYS A 49 2.89 13.89 0.68
C LYS A 49 2.20 14.43 -0.54
N VAL A 50 1.63 15.62 -0.40
CA VAL A 50 1.09 16.38 -1.53
C VAL A 50 2.24 17.10 -2.24
N LEU A 51 2.35 16.86 -3.54
CA LEU A 51 3.28 17.54 -4.42
C LEU A 51 2.71 18.91 -4.81
N ARG A 52 3.56 19.78 -5.37
CA ARG A 52 3.15 21.15 -5.78
C ARG A 52 2.00 21.17 -6.81
N ASN A 53 1.81 20.10 -7.57
CA ASN A 53 0.74 19.96 -8.56
C ASN A 53 -0.53 19.32 -7.97
N GLY A 54 -0.62 19.14 -6.65
CA GLY A 54 -1.75 18.52 -5.97
C GLY A 54 -1.75 16.99 -6.00
N GLN A 55 -0.79 16.33 -6.66
CA GLN A 55 -0.71 14.87 -6.65
C GLN A 55 -0.16 14.34 -5.34
N LEU A 56 -0.49 13.10 -4.99
CA LEU A 56 0.11 12.39 -3.86
C LEU A 56 1.25 11.51 -4.31
N ASN A 57 2.28 11.42 -3.47
CA ASN A 57 3.27 10.35 -3.48
C ASN A 57 3.47 9.83 -2.07
N GLY A 58 3.51 8.51 -1.88
CA GLY A 58 3.62 7.92 -0.55
C GLY A 58 3.81 6.42 -0.54
N PHE A 59 3.40 5.84 0.57
CA PHE A 59 3.54 4.43 0.89
C PHE A 59 2.25 3.93 1.53
N LEU A 60 1.87 2.71 1.18
CA LEU A 60 0.83 1.95 1.87
C LEU A 60 1.51 0.77 2.57
N TYR A 61 1.26 0.66 3.87
CA TYR A 61 1.95 -0.25 4.76
C TYR A 61 1.17 -1.54 4.99
N ILE A 62 1.92 -2.59 5.25
CA ILE A 62 1.45 -3.91 5.63
C ILE A 62 2.18 -4.35 6.89
N VAL A 63 1.60 -5.34 7.55
CA VAL A 63 2.22 -6.07 8.65
C VAL A 63 2.19 -7.55 8.29
N TYR A 64 3.34 -8.20 8.38
CA TYR A 64 3.44 -9.64 8.18
C TYR A 64 2.81 -10.37 9.37
N THR A 65 2.00 -11.38 9.08
CA THR A 65 1.26 -12.13 10.11
C THR A 65 2.15 -13.13 10.85
N GLY A 66 3.29 -13.48 10.25
CA GLY A 66 4.16 -14.57 10.69
C GLY A 66 3.76 -15.92 10.09
N GLU A 67 2.67 -15.98 9.33
CA GLU A 67 2.23 -17.16 8.59
C GLU A 67 2.73 -17.14 7.13
N GLU A 68 2.64 -18.29 6.47
CA GLU A 68 2.91 -18.44 5.05
C GLU A 68 1.74 -19.16 4.37
N MET A 69 1.37 -18.69 3.18
CA MET A 69 0.38 -19.29 2.30
C MET A 69 1.10 -19.80 1.05
N ASP A 70 1.11 -21.12 0.85
CA ASP A 70 1.82 -21.77 -0.25
C ASP A 70 3.31 -21.36 -0.37
N GLY A 71 3.98 -21.16 0.77
CA GLY A 71 5.39 -20.74 0.85
C GLY A 71 5.62 -19.26 0.55
N VAL A 72 4.55 -18.46 0.53
CA VAL A 72 4.61 -17.00 0.40
C VAL A 72 4.23 -16.36 1.74
N PRO A 73 5.04 -15.45 2.31
CA PRO A 73 4.72 -14.77 3.55
C PRO A 73 3.37 -14.04 3.47
N ALA A 74 2.53 -14.26 4.47
CA ALA A 74 1.23 -13.62 4.57
C ALA A 74 1.32 -12.27 5.28
N ALA A 75 0.54 -11.30 4.81
CA ALA A 75 0.52 -9.95 5.33
C ALA A 75 -0.88 -9.33 5.22
N MET A 76 -1.16 -8.35 6.08
CA MET A 76 -2.43 -7.61 6.10
C MET A 76 -2.18 -6.12 6.30
N HIS A 77 -3.19 -5.27 6.10
CA HIS A 77 -3.14 -3.94 6.68
C HIS A 77 -3.22 -4.04 8.20
N GLY A 78 -2.40 -3.26 8.89
CA GLY A 78 -2.38 -3.19 10.35
C GLY A 78 -2.14 -1.75 10.79
N ASP A 79 -2.50 -1.42 12.03
CA ASP A 79 -2.29 -0.07 12.57
C ASP A 79 -0.81 0.16 12.90
N CYS A 80 -0.11 0.88 12.02
CA CYS A 80 1.30 1.21 12.18
C CYS A 80 1.56 2.23 13.29
N THR A 81 0.53 2.92 13.77
CA THR A 81 0.61 3.77 14.97
C THR A 81 0.83 2.92 16.21
N MET A 82 0.19 1.75 16.27
CA MET A 82 0.25 0.83 17.41
C MET A 82 1.48 -0.10 17.37
N GLN A 83 1.96 -0.45 16.18
CA GLN A 83 3.09 -1.36 15.97
C GLN A 83 4.07 -0.86 14.90
N PRO A 84 4.71 0.30 15.12
CA PRO A 84 5.51 0.98 14.10
C PRO A 84 6.68 0.14 13.58
N GLU A 85 7.31 -0.65 14.46
CA GLU A 85 8.46 -1.50 14.11
C GLU A 85 8.08 -2.74 13.28
N ALA A 86 6.79 -3.11 13.28
CA ALA A 86 6.28 -4.26 12.52
C ALA A 86 5.85 -3.87 11.09
N CYS A 87 5.75 -2.57 10.80
CA CYS A 87 5.26 -2.09 9.52
C CYS A 87 6.32 -2.12 8.42
N ALA A 88 5.93 -2.70 7.29
CA ALA A 88 6.70 -2.73 6.06
C ALA A 88 5.91 -2.07 4.94
N VAL A 89 6.60 -1.52 3.94
CA VAL A 89 5.92 -0.97 2.75
C VAL A 89 5.51 -2.11 1.83
N GLY A 90 4.19 -2.30 1.70
CA GLY A 90 3.61 -3.19 0.70
C GLY A 90 3.59 -2.53 -0.69
N TRP A 91 3.13 -1.27 -0.74
CA TRP A 91 2.98 -0.54 -2.01
C TRP A 91 3.57 0.87 -1.94
N MET A 92 4.11 1.31 -3.08
CA MET A 92 4.27 2.73 -3.38
C MET A 92 2.92 3.30 -3.83
N LEU A 93 2.58 4.48 -3.34
CA LEU A 93 1.33 5.17 -3.65
C LEU A 93 1.62 6.38 -4.54
N GLN A 94 0.88 6.50 -5.64
CA GLN A 94 0.74 7.74 -6.41
C GLN A 94 -0.75 8.09 -6.49
N GLY A 95 -1.10 9.36 -6.30
CA GLY A 95 -2.51 9.78 -6.30
C GLY A 95 -2.76 11.02 -7.15
N VAL A 96 -3.91 11.05 -7.82
CA VAL A 96 -4.45 12.24 -8.49
C VAL A 96 -5.76 12.63 -7.81
N PRO A 97 -5.95 13.91 -7.44
CA PRO A 97 -7.19 14.34 -6.79
C PRO A 97 -8.35 14.24 -7.79
N VAL A 98 -9.45 13.62 -7.38
CA VAL A 98 -10.68 13.47 -8.18
C VAL A 98 -11.90 13.48 -7.27
N GLN A 99 -13.08 13.56 -7.88
CA GLN A 99 -14.35 13.24 -7.22
C GLN A 99 -14.85 11.88 -7.72
N ALA A 100 -15.49 11.13 -6.82
CA ALA A 100 -16.12 9.87 -7.16
C ALA A 100 -17.49 9.72 -6.51
N THR A 101 -18.43 9.10 -7.23
CA THR A 101 -19.75 8.74 -6.70
C THR A 101 -19.68 7.35 -6.09
N LEU A 102 -20.14 7.17 -4.86
CA LEU A 102 -20.24 5.84 -4.27
C LEU A 102 -21.37 5.06 -4.94
N LEU A 103 -21.09 3.90 -5.50
CA LEU A 103 -22.08 3.02 -6.15
C LEU A 103 -22.55 1.90 -5.23
N ASP A 104 -21.62 1.26 -4.52
CA ASP A 104 -21.92 0.08 -3.71
C ASP A 104 -20.92 -0.09 -2.56
N LYS A 105 -21.31 -0.86 -1.55
CA LYS A 105 -20.50 -1.20 -0.37
C LYS A 105 -20.68 -2.70 -0.05
N PRO A 106 -19.99 -3.59 -0.78
CA PRO A 106 -20.09 -5.01 -0.51
C PRO A 106 -19.62 -5.30 0.92
N GLU A 107 -20.32 -6.19 1.62
CA GLU A 107 -19.91 -6.60 2.95
C GLU A 107 -18.56 -7.32 2.88
N GLY A 108 -17.58 -6.80 3.61
CA GLY A 108 -16.23 -7.35 3.62
C GLY A 108 -15.54 -7.24 2.26
N ASP A 109 -15.77 -6.15 1.51
CA ASP A 109 -14.95 -5.73 0.36
C ASP A 109 -14.78 -4.19 0.34
N HIS A 110 -13.93 -3.69 -0.57
CA HIS A 110 -13.79 -2.26 -0.82
C HIS A 110 -15.09 -1.66 -1.40
N PRO A 111 -15.46 -0.42 -0.99
CA PRO A 111 -16.56 0.29 -1.64
C PRO A 111 -16.30 0.49 -3.12
N GLN A 112 -17.33 0.34 -3.95
CA GLN A 112 -17.22 0.55 -5.39
C GLN A 112 -17.56 2.00 -5.75
N TRP A 113 -16.65 2.63 -6.49
CA TRP A 113 -16.71 4.03 -6.84
C TRP A 113 -16.85 4.22 -8.34
N CYS A 114 -17.72 5.15 -8.74
CA CYS A 114 -17.69 5.65 -10.11
C CYS A 114 -16.85 6.90 -10.25
N ILE A 115 -15.98 6.88 -11.25
CA ILE A 115 -15.24 8.05 -11.72
C ILE A 115 -15.56 8.23 -13.20
N ASN A 116 -15.92 9.45 -13.61
CA ASN A 116 -16.16 9.71 -15.02
C ASN A 116 -14.90 9.42 -15.83
N LYS A 117 -15.07 8.76 -16.98
CA LYS A 117 -13.95 8.41 -17.87
C LYS A 117 -13.08 9.60 -18.27
N GLN A 118 -13.66 10.80 -18.35
CA GLN A 118 -12.94 12.03 -18.68
C GLN A 118 -11.99 12.51 -17.56
N ASP A 119 -12.27 12.13 -16.31
CA ASP A 119 -11.49 12.49 -15.13
C ASP A 119 -10.39 11.44 -14.84
N MET A 120 -10.43 10.29 -15.51
CA MET A 120 -9.40 9.26 -15.40
C MET A 120 -8.05 9.73 -15.99
N PRO A 121 -6.93 9.56 -15.26
CA PRO A 121 -5.61 9.81 -15.80
C PRO A 121 -5.35 9.01 -17.07
N ARG A 122 -4.69 9.64 -18.06
CA ARG A 122 -4.28 8.95 -19.30
C ARG A 122 -3.28 7.81 -19.05
N GLN A 123 -2.50 7.91 -17.97
CA GLN A 123 -1.59 6.87 -17.55
C GLN A 123 -2.37 5.71 -16.93
N ARG A 124 -2.02 4.48 -17.30
CA ARG A 124 -2.63 3.26 -16.74
C ARG A 124 -2.16 2.95 -15.32
N GLY A 125 -2.96 2.16 -14.62
CA GLY A 125 -2.64 1.58 -13.31
C GLY A 125 -3.32 2.28 -12.13
N TYR A 126 -4.20 3.25 -12.40
CA TYR A 126 -5.07 3.83 -11.38
C TYR A 126 -6.33 2.98 -11.26
N SER A 127 -6.49 2.31 -10.11
CA SER A 127 -7.48 1.26 -9.90
C SER A 127 -8.24 1.40 -8.58
N HIS A 128 -7.75 2.25 -7.66
CA HIS A 128 -8.28 2.37 -6.32
C HIS A 128 -8.60 3.83 -6.00
N PHE A 129 -9.82 4.14 -5.58
CA PHE A 129 -10.18 5.45 -5.05
C PHE A 129 -10.31 5.38 -3.52
N HIS A 130 -9.73 6.37 -2.85
CA HIS A 130 -9.89 6.58 -1.42
C HIS A 130 -10.39 7.99 -1.13
N TRP A 131 -11.41 8.10 -0.27
CA TRP A 131 -12.08 9.37 0.05
C TRP A 131 -11.30 10.18 1.10
N LEU A 132 -11.58 11.49 1.15
CA LEU A 132 -11.06 12.40 2.15
C LEU A 132 -12.10 12.69 3.23
N GLY A 133 -11.62 12.83 4.47
CA GLY A 133 -12.40 13.20 5.64
C GLY A 133 -13.39 12.14 6.05
N ALA A 134 -14.46 12.60 6.70
CA ALA A 134 -15.52 11.76 7.22
C ALA A 134 -16.30 11.05 6.09
N PRO A 135 -16.83 9.84 6.34
CA PRO A 135 -16.73 9.09 7.60
C PRO A 135 -15.36 8.42 7.80
N GLU A 136 -15.09 8.02 9.05
CA GLU A 136 -13.87 7.30 9.43
C GLU A 136 -13.78 5.93 8.74
N HIS A 137 -14.93 5.25 8.59
CA HIS A 137 -15.02 3.91 8.05
C HIS A 137 -15.95 3.83 6.84
N ALA A 138 -15.64 2.91 5.94
CA ALA A 138 -16.40 2.67 4.72
C ALA A 138 -17.88 2.34 4.98
N GLY A 139 -18.19 1.67 6.10
CA GLY A 139 -19.54 1.27 6.47
C GLY A 139 -20.53 2.44 6.58
N ASP A 140 -20.04 3.63 6.92
CA ASP A 140 -20.87 4.82 7.14
C ASP A 140 -21.02 5.71 5.89
N LEU A 141 -20.35 5.35 4.78
CA LEU A 141 -20.50 6.05 3.50
C LEU A 141 -21.94 5.91 2.97
N GLN A 142 -22.42 6.89 2.22
CA GLN A 142 -23.78 6.91 1.68
C GLN A 142 -23.75 6.65 0.18
N ILE A 143 -24.47 5.61 -0.26
CA ILE A 143 -24.56 5.26 -1.69
C ILE A 143 -25.25 6.39 -2.45
N GLY A 144 -24.71 6.74 -3.62
CA GLY A 144 -25.19 7.83 -4.48
C GLY A 144 -24.55 9.20 -4.17
N GLU A 145 -23.89 9.36 -3.03
CA GLU A 145 -23.19 10.60 -2.69
C GLU A 145 -21.83 10.71 -3.42
N VAL A 146 -21.39 11.95 -3.61
CA VAL A 146 -20.10 12.30 -4.22
C VAL A 146 -19.10 12.66 -3.15
N TYR A 147 -17.90 12.08 -3.24
CA TYR A 147 -16.82 12.31 -2.29
C TYR A 147 -15.59 12.87 -3.01
N ASP A 148 -14.94 13.84 -2.37
CA ASP A 148 -13.59 14.26 -2.73
C ASP A 148 -12.59 13.19 -2.28
N GLY A 149 -11.58 12.93 -3.10
CA GLY A 149 -10.62 11.88 -2.80
C GLY A 149 -9.41 11.90 -3.71
N TYR A 150 -8.66 10.81 -3.66
CA TYR A 150 -7.58 10.53 -4.59
C TYR A 150 -7.84 9.23 -5.31
N LEU A 151 -7.71 9.28 -6.63
CA LEU A 151 -7.56 8.10 -7.45
C LEU A 151 -6.09 7.67 -7.39
N LEU A 152 -5.88 6.48 -6.84
CA LEU A 152 -4.60 5.90 -6.46
C LEU A 152 -4.13 4.86 -7.47
N LYS A 153 -2.84 4.93 -7.74
CA LYS A 153 -2.04 3.89 -8.38
C LYS A 153 -1.11 3.31 -7.34
N LEU A 154 -1.31 2.03 -7.06
CA LEU A 154 -0.49 1.27 -6.13
C LEU A 154 0.55 0.46 -6.91
N THR A 155 1.79 0.46 -6.44
CA THR A 155 2.87 -0.35 -7.01
C THR A 155 3.49 -1.21 -5.93
N ALA A 156 3.19 -2.51 -5.97
CA ALA A 156 3.69 -3.50 -5.03
C ALA A 156 5.21 -3.62 -5.11
N ARG A 157 5.84 -3.71 -3.94
CA ARG A 157 7.30 -3.72 -3.80
C ARG A 157 7.91 -5.11 -3.68
N ALA A 158 7.12 -6.08 -3.23
CA ALA A 158 7.55 -7.44 -2.94
C ALA A 158 6.41 -8.42 -3.26
N THR A 159 6.75 -9.70 -3.24
CA THR A 159 5.75 -10.78 -3.27
C THR A 159 5.29 -11.07 -1.85
N PHE A 160 3.99 -11.11 -1.62
CA PHE A 160 3.37 -11.52 -0.36
C PHE A 160 1.94 -11.99 -0.62
N PHE A 161 1.40 -12.81 0.28
CA PHE A 161 -0.01 -13.15 0.26
C PHE A 161 -0.76 -12.13 1.11
N PHE A 162 -1.61 -11.32 0.48
CA PHE A 162 -2.33 -10.25 1.15
C PHE A 162 -3.67 -10.75 1.66
N GLU A 163 -3.80 -10.87 2.98
CA GLU A 163 -5.00 -11.30 3.68
C GLU A 163 -6.04 -10.17 3.73
N HIS A 164 -6.68 -9.97 2.59
CA HIS A 164 -7.75 -8.99 2.44
C HIS A 164 -8.82 -9.59 1.53
N HIS A 165 -10.08 -9.58 1.97
CA HIS A 165 -11.25 -9.93 1.16
C HIS A 165 -11.12 -11.21 0.29
N GLY A 166 -10.67 -12.32 0.90
CA GLY A 166 -10.51 -13.61 0.21
C GLY A 166 -9.07 -14.00 -0.11
N GLY A 167 -8.12 -13.08 0.08
CA GLY A 167 -6.69 -13.38 -0.01
C GLY A 167 -6.14 -13.29 -1.43
N PHE A 168 -5.11 -12.49 -1.64
CA PHE A 168 -4.53 -12.26 -2.96
C PHE A 168 -3.03 -12.49 -2.98
N LEU A 169 -2.51 -13.19 -4.00
CA LEU A 169 -1.08 -13.20 -4.24
C LEU A 169 -0.67 -11.87 -4.87
N VAL A 170 0.03 -11.03 -4.09
CA VAL A 170 0.63 -9.80 -4.59
C VAL A 170 2.01 -10.12 -5.17
N THR A 171 2.33 -9.53 -6.32
CA THR A 171 3.66 -9.61 -6.94
C THR A 171 4.19 -8.21 -7.28
N PRO A 172 5.52 -8.01 -7.35
CA PRO A 172 6.09 -6.71 -7.67
C PRO A 172 5.59 -6.15 -9.00
N GLY A 173 5.02 -4.95 -8.97
CA GLY A 173 4.40 -4.36 -10.15
C GLY A 173 3.24 -3.42 -9.82
N ILE A 174 2.58 -2.92 -10.86
CA ILE A 174 1.37 -2.12 -10.68
C ILE A 174 0.26 -3.06 -10.19
N ASP A 175 -0.39 -2.68 -9.10
CA ASP A 175 -1.50 -3.43 -8.53
C ASP A 175 -2.82 -2.94 -9.12
N THR A 176 -3.47 -3.82 -9.89
CA THR A 176 -4.78 -3.56 -10.49
C THR A 176 -5.84 -4.52 -10.00
N GLU A 177 -5.57 -5.29 -8.95
CA GLU A 177 -6.44 -6.39 -8.53
C GLU A 177 -6.78 -6.29 -7.05
N THR A 178 -5.79 -6.17 -6.16
CA THR A 178 -6.03 -6.41 -4.72
C THR A 178 -6.78 -5.27 -4.02
N HIS A 179 -6.73 -4.07 -4.60
CA HIS A 179 -7.42 -2.86 -4.11
C HIS A 179 -8.37 -2.27 -5.16
N ALA A 180 -8.63 -2.99 -6.26
CA ALA A 180 -9.42 -2.45 -7.35
C ALA A 180 -10.85 -2.16 -6.91
N ASN A 181 -11.28 -0.90 -7.02
CA ASN A 181 -12.61 -0.49 -6.55
C ASN A 181 -13.23 0.63 -7.40
N VAL A 182 -12.67 0.90 -8.59
CA VAL A 182 -13.12 1.95 -9.50
C VAL A 182 -13.75 1.36 -10.75
N VAL A 183 -14.92 1.89 -11.11
CA VAL A 183 -15.55 1.68 -12.41
C VAL A 183 -15.71 3.02 -13.14
N THR A 184 -15.80 2.98 -14.47
CA THR A 184 -15.99 4.18 -15.30
C THR A 184 -17.34 4.24 -16.00
N ASN A 185 -18.21 3.27 -15.74
CA ASN A 185 -19.59 3.28 -16.21
C ASN A 185 -20.49 3.64 -15.03
N CYS A 186 -20.85 4.93 -14.91
CA CYS A 186 -21.62 5.45 -13.78
C CYS A 186 -23.12 5.25 -13.91
N GLU A 187 -23.57 4.73 -15.06
CA GLU A 187 -24.95 4.33 -15.29
C GLU A 187 -25.09 2.86 -14.86
N GLY A 188 -25.56 2.68 -13.62
CA GLY A 188 -26.08 1.43 -13.10
C GLY A 188 -27.60 1.42 -13.11
#